data_AF-A0A662YBQ3-F1
#
_entry.id   AF-A0A662YBQ3-F1
#
_cell.length_a   1.000
_cell.length_b   1.000
_cell.length_c   1.000
_cell.angle_alpha   90.00
_cell.angle_beta   90.00
_cell.angle_gamma   90.00
#
_symmetry.space_group_name_H-M   'P 1'
#
loop_
_entity.id
_entity.type
_entity.pdbx_description
1 polymer ?
#
loop_
_entity_poly.entity_id
_entity_poly.type
_entity_poly.pdbx_seq_one_letter_code
_entity_poly.pdbx_strand_id
1 'polypeptide(L)'
;MSDHSDAGHNSLAHDEEASRRNLDEREEKPTTPTFSSSSYAFDDSTDSSTIFDFDDAALLEDAADVSYTNNDDEQMLHDIADNMIGRNIPFESPFGVKAQCYADYTASGKAIESIEQFMRNEVMPTYGNTHTTTSVTGLQTTSFREEARQIVARA
;
A
#
# COMPACT_ATOMS: atom_id res chain seq x y z
N MET A 1 6.99 82.30 6.60
CA MET A 1 6.85 82.21 8.05
C MET A 1 5.63 81.34 8.34
N SER A 2 5.65 80.20 9.05
CA SER A 2 6.72 79.34 9.58
C SER A 2 6.07 78.05 10.14
N ASP A 3 6.65 76.86 10.16
CA ASP A 3 7.84 76.31 9.48
C ASP A 3 7.76 74.75 9.48
N HIS A 4 8.81 74.02 9.03
CA HIS A 4 8.88 72.55 9.18
C HIS A 4 9.10 72.10 10.64
N SER A 5 8.53 70.95 11.03
CA SER A 5 9.24 69.97 11.88
C SER A 5 8.57 68.59 11.84
N ASP A 6 9.35 67.60 11.42
CA ASP A 6 9.14 66.15 11.53
C ASP A 6 9.49 65.65 12.95
N ALA A 7 8.86 64.55 13.39
CA ALA A 7 9.35 63.54 14.36
C ALA A 7 8.18 62.75 14.98
N GLY A 8 8.06 61.46 14.66
CA GLY A 8 7.01 60.58 15.22
C GLY A 8 7.20 59.09 14.89
N HIS A 9 8.43 58.59 15.02
CA HIS A 9 8.77 57.19 14.76
C HIS A 9 8.14 56.22 15.79
N ASN A 10 7.90 54.97 15.34
CA ASN A 10 7.64 53.76 16.14
C ASN A 10 6.39 53.69 17.04
N SER A 11 5.36 52.95 16.58
CA SER A 11 4.66 51.95 17.41
C SER A 11 3.79 51.01 16.55
N LEU A 12 4.33 49.86 16.13
CA LEU A 12 3.59 48.74 15.56
C LEU A 12 4.48 47.47 15.52
N ALA A 13 5.07 47.14 16.67
CA ALA A 13 5.97 46.01 16.84
C ALA A 13 5.94 45.44 18.28
N HIS A 14 4.74 45.23 18.84
CA HIS A 14 4.53 44.50 20.09
C HIS A 14 3.14 43.87 20.12
N ASP A 15 2.97 42.70 19.49
CA ASP A 15 1.86 41.78 19.79
C ASP A 15 2.11 40.32 19.33
N GLU A 16 3.37 39.87 19.30
CA GLU A 16 3.73 38.49 18.92
C GLU A 16 4.51 37.72 20.01
N GLU A 17 4.51 38.20 21.25
CA GLU A 17 5.27 37.61 22.37
C GLU A 17 4.39 37.15 23.57
N ALA A 18 3.11 36.86 23.31
CA ALA A 18 2.14 36.45 24.33
C ALA A 18 1.66 34.98 24.22
N SER A 19 2.27 34.14 23.37
CA SER A 19 1.89 32.73 23.19
C SER A 19 3.03 31.71 23.43
N ARG A 20 4.11 32.13 24.11
CA ARG A 20 5.32 31.30 24.36
C ARG A 20 5.51 30.85 25.82
N ARG A 21 4.45 30.77 26.62
CA ARG A 21 4.51 30.27 28.00
C ARG A 21 3.29 29.41 28.37
N ASN A 22 3.42 28.11 28.11
CA ASN A 22 2.88 26.97 28.89
C ASN A 22 2.80 25.75 27.97
N LEU A 23 3.82 24.88 28.03
CA LEU A 23 3.81 23.49 27.57
C LEU A 23 5.13 22.84 28.04
N ASP A 24 5.28 22.76 29.37
CA ASP A 24 6.19 21.84 30.04
C ASP A 24 5.32 20.89 30.88
N GLU A 25 5.86 19.71 31.21
CA GLU A 25 5.18 18.58 31.83
C GLU A 25 4.10 17.89 30.95
N ARG A 26 4.52 16.89 30.16
CA ARG A 26 4.32 15.45 30.45
C ARG A 26 4.94 14.58 29.35
N GLU A 27 6.17 14.09 29.56
CA GLU A 27 6.72 12.99 28.78
C GLU A 27 6.03 11.66 29.15
N GLU A 28 4.92 11.32 28.51
CA GLU A 28 4.55 9.91 28.35
C GLU A 28 5.31 9.34 27.15
N LYS A 29 6.25 8.43 27.44
CA LYS A 29 6.98 7.69 26.39
C LYS A 29 5.99 6.86 25.57
N PRO A 30 6.07 6.85 24.22
CA PRO A 30 5.18 6.04 23.41
C PRO A 30 5.38 4.56 23.70
N THR A 31 4.37 3.94 24.31
CA THR A 31 4.32 2.49 24.53
C THR A 31 4.07 1.79 23.19
N THR A 32 5.14 1.34 22.57
CA THR A 32 5.07 0.45 21.40
C THR A 32 4.28 -0.82 21.75
N PRO A 33 3.25 -1.20 20.98
CA PRO A 33 2.56 -2.47 21.20
C PRO A 33 3.51 -3.62 20.88
N THR A 34 4.01 -4.30 21.92
CA THR A 34 4.81 -5.51 21.77
C THR A 34 3.93 -6.66 21.34
N PHE A 35 3.82 -6.89 20.03
CA PHE A 35 3.33 -8.15 19.51
C PHE A 35 4.33 -9.25 19.87
N SER A 36 3.89 -10.21 20.69
CA SER A 36 4.67 -11.40 21.01
C SER A 36 4.82 -12.23 19.73
N SER A 37 6.01 -12.20 19.13
CA SER A 37 6.36 -13.06 18.01
C SER A 37 6.48 -14.50 18.50
N SER A 38 5.37 -15.23 18.49
CA SER A 38 5.38 -16.68 18.63
C SER A 38 6.06 -17.26 17.38
N SER A 39 7.37 -17.50 17.49
CA SER A 39 8.16 -18.13 16.44
C SER A 39 7.78 -19.61 16.36
N TYR A 40 6.75 -19.92 15.57
CA TYR A 40 6.55 -21.28 15.10
C TYR A 40 7.69 -21.65 14.15
N ALA A 41 8.59 -22.50 14.63
CA ALA A 41 9.55 -23.16 13.76
C ALA A 41 8.77 -24.10 12.83
N PHE A 42 8.83 -23.85 11.53
CA PHE A 42 8.33 -24.77 10.52
C PHE A 42 9.35 -25.91 10.38
N ASP A 43 8.97 -27.09 10.87
CA ASP A 43 9.75 -28.32 10.78
C ASP A 43 9.53 -28.96 9.39
N ASP A 44 10.46 -28.71 8.48
CA ASP A 44 10.48 -29.30 7.13
C ASP A 44 11.00 -30.74 7.18
N SER A 45 10.23 -31.65 7.79
CA SER A 45 10.62 -33.07 7.89
C SER A 45 9.46 -34.09 7.95
N THR A 46 8.47 -33.97 7.05
CA THR A 46 7.49 -35.07 6.80
C THR A 46 7.42 -35.53 5.35
N ASP A 47 8.35 -36.44 5.06
CA ASP A 47 8.24 -37.70 4.31
C ASP A 47 7.43 -37.78 2.99
N SER A 48 8.07 -38.40 2.00
CA SER A 48 7.56 -38.63 0.65
C SER A 48 6.79 -39.95 0.58
N SER A 49 5.46 -39.95 0.77
CA SER A 49 4.59 -41.10 0.40
C SER A 49 3.06 -40.90 0.49
N THR A 50 2.49 -39.81 -0.05
CA THR A 50 1.04 -39.76 -0.38
C THR A 50 0.76 -39.04 -1.70
N ILE A 51 1.41 -39.48 -2.78
CA ILE A 51 0.87 -39.26 -4.13
C ILE A 51 -0.39 -40.13 -4.24
N PHE A 52 -1.55 -39.48 -4.40
CA PHE A 52 -2.77 -40.19 -4.78
C PHE A 52 -2.69 -40.48 -6.28
N ASP A 53 -2.41 -41.73 -6.64
CA ASP A 53 -2.46 -42.18 -8.03
C ASP A 53 -3.88 -42.05 -8.58
N PHE A 54 -4.13 -41.01 -9.36
CA PHE A 54 -5.37 -40.79 -10.10
C PHE A 54 -5.17 -41.21 -11.57
N ASP A 55 -4.86 -42.50 -11.76
CA ASP A 55 -4.87 -43.15 -13.08
C ASP A 55 -6.32 -43.30 -13.57
N ASP A 56 -6.89 -42.22 -14.10
CA ASP A 56 -8.13 -42.24 -14.88
C ASP A 56 -7.87 -41.75 -16.32
N ALA A 57 -7.00 -42.50 -17.01
CA ALA A 57 -6.58 -42.24 -18.39
C ALA A 57 -7.67 -42.58 -19.44
N ALA A 58 -8.94 -42.66 -19.04
CA ALA A 58 -10.04 -43.07 -19.91
C ALA A 58 -11.41 -42.51 -19.47
N LEU A 59 -11.67 -41.22 -19.74
CA LEU A 59 -12.96 -40.71 -20.25
C LEU A 59 -12.96 -39.18 -20.41
N LEU A 60 -12.72 -38.68 -21.63
CA LEU A 60 -13.42 -37.51 -22.23
C LEU A 60 -12.92 -37.25 -23.66
N GLU A 61 -13.42 -38.03 -24.62
CA GLU A 61 -13.26 -37.76 -26.06
C GLU A 61 -14.24 -36.66 -26.54
N ASP A 62 -14.22 -35.46 -25.96
CA ASP A 62 -14.78 -34.23 -26.60
C ASP A 62 -14.28 -32.93 -25.94
N ALA A 63 -13.00 -32.59 -26.13
CA ALA A 63 -12.42 -31.33 -25.65
C ALA A 63 -11.37 -30.76 -26.63
N ALA A 64 -11.73 -30.67 -27.90
CA ALA A 64 -10.92 -30.01 -28.91
C ALA A 64 -11.03 -28.46 -28.81
N ASP A 65 -10.34 -27.86 -27.82
CA ASP A 65 -9.61 -26.57 -27.93
C ASP A 65 -8.90 -26.21 -26.60
N VAL A 66 -7.93 -27.02 -26.17
CA VAL A 66 -6.95 -26.56 -25.17
C VAL A 66 -5.88 -25.78 -25.92
N SER A 67 -6.18 -24.51 -26.20
CA SER A 67 -5.21 -23.59 -26.79
C SER A 67 -4.00 -23.48 -25.86
N TYR A 68 -2.80 -23.60 -26.44
CA TYR A 68 -1.55 -23.39 -25.71
C TYR A 68 -1.52 -21.95 -25.20
N THR A 69 -1.77 -21.77 -23.90
CA THR A 69 -1.32 -20.60 -23.15
C THR A 69 0.19 -20.48 -23.36
N ASN A 70 0.69 -19.29 -23.71
CA ASN A 70 2.13 -19.13 -23.85
C ASN A 70 2.74 -19.28 -22.45
N ASN A 71 3.90 -19.94 -22.32
CA ASN A 71 4.58 -20.06 -21.02
C ASN A 71 4.82 -18.68 -20.37
N ASP A 72 4.99 -17.64 -21.19
CA ASP A 72 5.12 -16.24 -20.76
C ASP A 72 3.83 -15.70 -20.12
N ASP A 73 2.65 -16.06 -20.64
CA ASP A 73 1.35 -15.68 -20.07
C ASP A 73 1.12 -16.39 -18.73
N GLU A 74 1.48 -17.68 -18.64
CA GLU A 74 1.40 -18.45 -17.40
C GLU A 74 2.35 -17.88 -16.34
N GLN A 75 3.60 -17.59 -16.69
CA GLN A 75 4.57 -16.97 -15.80
C GLN A 75 4.08 -15.59 -15.32
N MET A 76 3.54 -14.76 -16.21
CA MET A 76 2.96 -13.47 -15.83
C MET A 76 1.77 -13.61 -14.85
N LEU A 77 0.91 -14.61 -15.07
CA LEU A 77 -0.19 -14.91 -14.15
C LEU A 77 0.32 -15.41 -12.79
N HIS A 78 1.38 -16.20 -12.76
CA HIS A 78 2.07 -16.62 -11.54
C HIS A 78 2.72 -15.44 -10.79
N ASP A 79 3.40 -14.54 -11.49
CA ASP A 79 4.04 -13.36 -10.90
C ASP A 79 3.00 -12.42 -10.26
N ILE A 80 1.87 -12.16 -10.95
CA ILE A 80 0.75 -11.35 -10.42
C ILE A 80 0.11 -12.06 -9.21
N ALA A 81 -0.04 -13.38 -9.30
CA ALA A 81 -0.58 -14.20 -8.22
C ALA A 81 0.28 -14.11 -6.95
N ASP A 82 1.59 -14.28 -7.07
CA ASP A 82 2.51 -14.28 -5.93
C ASP A 82 2.74 -12.88 -5.36
N ASN A 83 2.56 -11.83 -6.17
CA ASN A 83 2.59 -10.44 -5.71
C ASN A 83 1.32 -9.98 -4.98
N MET A 84 0.31 -10.85 -4.83
CA MET A 84 -0.97 -10.51 -4.18
C MET A 84 -0.89 -10.57 -2.65
N ILE A 85 -1.16 -9.44 -2.00
CA ILE A 85 -1.13 -9.35 -0.54
C ILE A 85 -2.26 -10.18 0.07
N GLY A 86 -1.88 -11.12 0.93
CA GLY A 86 -2.83 -11.96 1.69
C GLY A 86 -3.50 -13.06 0.86
N ARG A 87 -2.92 -13.43 -0.28
CA ARG A 87 -3.25 -14.67 -0.99
C ARG A 87 -3.10 -15.87 -0.05
N ASN A 88 -4.06 -16.80 -0.11
CA ASN A 88 -4.06 -18.06 0.65
C ASN A 88 -3.90 -17.92 2.18
N ILE A 89 -4.22 -16.76 2.78
CA ILE A 89 -4.17 -16.59 4.24
C ILE A 89 -4.93 -17.74 4.91
N PRO A 90 -4.31 -18.46 5.87
CA PRO A 90 -4.97 -19.55 6.57
C PRO A 90 -6.05 -18.99 7.50
N PHE A 91 -7.21 -19.65 7.53
CA PHE A 91 -8.27 -19.40 8.50
C PHE A 91 -8.72 -20.72 9.15
N GLU A 92 -9.19 -20.62 10.40
CA GLU A 92 -9.77 -21.77 11.10
C GLU A 92 -11.19 -22.06 10.58
N SER A 93 -11.45 -23.33 10.27
CA SER A 93 -12.78 -23.82 9.91
C SER A 93 -13.15 -25.04 10.77
N PRO A 94 -14.44 -25.43 10.81
CA PRO A 94 -14.85 -26.70 11.43
C PRO A 94 -14.18 -27.95 10.85
N PHE A 95 -13.50 -27.84 9.69
CA PHE A 95 -12.80 -28.90 9.00
C PHE A 95 -11.26 -28.71 9.05
N GLY A 96 -10.76 -28.03 10.08
CA GLY A 96 -9.36 -27.67 10.27
C GLY A 96 -8.98 -26.34 9.61
N VAL A 97 -7.69 -26.03 9.62
CA VAL A 97 -7.15 -24.84 8.93
C VAL A 97 -7.31 -25.00 7.42
N LYS A 98 -7.79 -23.96 6.74
CA LYS A 98 -7.94 -23.90 5.28
C LYS A 98 -7.34 -22.60 4.75
N ALA A 99 -6.82 -22.62 3.53
CA ALA A 99 -6.44 -21.40 2.83
C ALA A 99 -7.69 -20.63 2.40
N GLN A 100 -7.68 -19.31 2.55
CA GLN A 100 -8.73 -18.43 2.04
C GLN A 100 -8.72 -18.44 0.50
N CYS A 101 -9.66 -19.17 -0.10
CA CYS A 101 -10.00 -18.98 -1.51
C CYS A 101 -10.84 -17.71 -1.66
N TYR A 102 -10.51 -16.86 -2.63
CA TYR A 102 -11.24 -15.65 -2.96
C TYR A 102 -11.49 -15.59 -4.47
N ALA A 103 -12.69 -15.17 -4.88
CA ALA A 103 -13.17 -15.31 -6.26
C ALA A 103 -13.69 -14.01 -6.91
N ASP A 104 -13.90 -12.94 -6.13
CA ASP A 104 -14.47 -11.66 -6.63
C ASP A 104 -13.41 -10.55 -6.66
N TYR A 105 -12.37 -10.77 -7.47
CA TYR A 105 -11.29 -9.79 -7.64
C TYR A 105 -11.78 -8.48 -8.27
N THR A 106 -12.84 -8.53 -9.08
CA THR A 106 -13.45 -7.37 -9.74
C THR A 106 -14.08 -6.38 -8.77
N ALA A 107 -14.83 -6.86 -7.76
CA ALA A 107 -15.49 -5.95 -6.81
C ALA A 107 -14.54 -5.39 -5.74
N SER A 108 -13.44 -6.09 -5.44
CA SER A 108 -12.56 -5.75 -4.30
C SER A 108 -11.24 -5.08 -4.67
N GLY A 109 -10.70 -5.30 -5.88
CA GLY A 109 -9.39 -4.76 -6.27
C GLY A 109 -8.29 -5.14 -5.28
N LYS A 110 -8.09 -6.46 -5.05
CA LYS A 110 -7.12 -6.99 -4.09
C LYS A 110 -5.75 -6.31 -4.21
N ALA A 111 -5.20 -5.90 -3.07
CA ALA A 111 -3.92 -5.18 -3.01
C ALA A 111 -2.76 -6.04 -3.54
N ILE A 112 -1.87 -5.38 -4.29
CA ILE A 112 -0.72 -5.97 -4.98
C ILE A 112 0.54 -5.31 -4.41
N GLU A 113 1.51 -6.11 -3.96
CA GLU A 113 2.66 -5.63 -3.19
C GLU A 113 3.49 -4.60 -3.96
N SER A 114 3.75 -4.81 -5.25
CA SER A 114 4.49 -3.85 -6.08
C SER A 114 3.83 -2.46 -6.11
N ILE A 115 2.49 -2.41 -6.14
CA ILE A 115 1.73 -1.16 -6.08
C ILE A 115 1.85 -0.52 -4.70
N GLU A 116 1.67 -1.30 -3.62
CA GLU A 116 1.76 -0.78 -2.25
C GLU A 116 3.18 -0.30 -1.89
N GLN A 117 4.23 -0.97 -2.41
CA GLN A 117 5.61 -0.54 -2.25
C GLN A 117 5.89 0.76 -3.03
N PHE A 118 5.39 0.89 -4.27
CA PHE A 118 5.49 2.15 -5.02
C PHE A 118 4.75 3.30 -4.31
N MET A 119 3.53 3.06 -3.84
CA MET A 119 2.76 4.02 -3.08
C MET A 119 3.50 4.46 -1.81
N ARG A 120 4.08 3.51 -1.05
CA ARG A 120 4.85 3.77 0.16
C ARG A 120 6.14 4.56 -0.08
N ASN A 121 6.89 4.20 -1.12
CA ASN A 121 8.28 4.65 -1.29
C ASN A 121 8.39 5.88 -2.19
N GLU A 122 7.53 6.03 -3.21
CA GLU A 122 7.61 7.12 -4.19
C GLU A 122 6.52 8.18 -3.97
N VAL A 123 5.28 7.76 -3.67
CA VAL A 123 4.12 8.67 -3.59
C VAL A 123 3.99 9.29 -2.19
N MET A 124 3.89 8.46 -1.15
CA MET A 124 3.62 8.90 0.22
C MET A 124 4.63 9.94 0.77
N PRO A 125 5.96 9.86 0.53
CA PRO A 125 6.91 10.81 1.10
C PRO A 125 6.77 12.25 0.60
N THR A 126 6.15 12.44 -0.58
CA THR A 126 5.91 13.75 -1.18
C THR A 126 4.42 14.10 -1.31
N TYR A 127 3.54 13.25 -0.77
CA TYR A 127 2.10 13.44 -0.83
C TYR A 127 1.66 14.70 -0.09
N GLY A 128 0.83 15.52 -0.73
CA GLY A 128 0.38 16.79 -0.18
C GLY A 128 -0.84 17.37 -0.89
N ASN A 129 -1.45 18.36 -0.25
CA ASN A 129 -2.66 19.00 -0.76
C ASN A 129 -2.39 19.69 -2.11
N THR A 130 -3.10 19.24 -3.15
CA THR A 130 -3.01 19.76 -4.52
C THR A 130 -3.48 21.21 -4.68
N HIS A 131 -4.16 21.76 -3.68
CA HIS A 131 -4.63 23.14 -3.65
C HIS A 131 -3.53 24.18 -3.37
N THR A 132 -2.32 23.75 -2.98
CA THR A 132 -1.18 24.64 -2.71
C THR A 132 -0.10 24.46 -3.77
N THR A 133 -0.27 25.10 -4.92
CA THR A 133 0.62 25.00 -6.10
C THR A 133 2.01 25.62 -5.91
N THR A 134 2.24 26.34 -4.80
CA THR A 134 3.56 26.84 -4.39
C THR A 134 4.36 25.85 -3.55
N SER A 135 3.74 24.75 -3.10
CA SER A 135 4.45 23.68 -2.39
C SER A 135 4.97 22.63 -3.37
N VAL A 136 6.20 22.15 -3.16
CA VAL A 136 6.79 21.01 -3.88
C VAL A 136 5.88 19.78 -3.80
N THR A 137 5.31 19.50 -2.61
CA THR A 137 4.41 18.35 -2.41
C THR A 137 3.06 18.50 -3.12
N GLY A 138 2.54 19.73 -3.20
CA GLY A 138 1.29 20.04 -3.92
C GLY A 138 1.45 19.93 -5.44
N LEU A 139 2.59 20.37 -5.97
CA LEU A 139 2.96 20.18 -7.38
C LEU A 139 3.16 18.69 -7.70
N GLN A 140 3.96 17.97 -6.90
CA GLN A 140 4.27 16.55 -7.13
C GLN A 140 3.01 15.68 -7.12
N THR A 141 2.14 15.86 -6.13
CA THR A 141 0.85 15.14 -6.04
C THR A 141 -0.07 15.48 -7.23
N THR A 142 0.01 16.71 -7.75
CA THR A 142 -0.75 17.10 -8.95
C THR A 142 -0.20 16.43 -10.21
N SER A 143 1.13 16.27 -10.33
CA SER A 143 1.79 15.57 -11.44
C SER A 143 1.42 14.09 -11.48
N PHE A 144 1.61 13.36 -10.37
CA PHE A 144 1.24 11.94 -10.26
C PHE A 144 -0.21 11.67 -10.68
N ARG A 145 -1.14 12.52 -10.24
CA ARG A 145 -2.57 12.44 -10.59
C ARG A 145 -2.84 12.69 -12.08
N GLU A 146 -2.05 13.54 -12.73
CA GLU A 146 -2.19 13.84 -14.15
C GLU A 146 -1.56 12.75 -15.02
N GLU A 147 -0.37 12.26 -14.65
CA GLU A 147 0.29 11.11 -15.27
C GLU A 147 -0.59 9.86 -15.19
N ALA A 148 -1.18 9.57 -14.02
CA ALA A 148 -2.13 8.47 -13.86
C ALA A 148 -3.34 8.58 -14.81
N ARG A 149 -3.90 9.79 -15.01
CA ARG A 149 -4.96 9.99 -16.01
C ARG A 149 -4.49 9.74 -17.43
N GLN A 150 -3.28 10.18 -17.77
CA GLN A 150 -2.73 9.98 -19.11
C GLN A 150 -2.41 8.51 -19.40
N ILE A 151 -2.02 7.73 -18.38
CA ILE A 151 -1.84 6.28 -18.49
C ILE A 151 -3.18 5.60 -18.70
N VAL A 152 -4.18 5.88 -17.85
CA VAL A 152 -5.54 5.30 -17.98
C VAL A 152 -6.21 5.67 -19.30
N ALA A 153 -5.95 6.86 -19.85
CA ALA A 153 -6.48 7.29 -21.14
C ALA A 153 -5.76 6.68 -22.37
N ARG A 154 -4.68 5.90 -22.17
CA ARG A 154 -3.93 5.20 -23.23
C ARG A 154 -4.12 3.67 -23.18
N ALA A 155 -4.72 3.16 -22.12
CA ALA A 155 -5.08 1.75 -21.94
C ALA A 155 -6.43 1.43 -22.61
#